data_AF-A0A9D2U106-F1
#
_entry.id   AF-A0A9D2U106-F1
#
_cell.length_a   1.000
_cell.length_b   1.000
_cell.length_c   1.000
_cell.angle_alpha   90.00
_cell.angle_beta   90.00
_cell.angle_gamma   90.00
#
_symmetry.space_group_name_H-M   'P 1'
#
loop_
_entity.id
_entity.type
_entity.pdbx_description
1 polymer ?
#
loop_
_entity_poly.entity_id
_entity_poly.type
_entity_poly.pdbx_seq_one_letter_code
_entity_poly.pdbx_strand_id
1 'polypeptide(L)'
;MSNKKINVTRREFLNSYRNHYRLYCTTAAAESPKTRRLILFYAVECGLKSLIMKQTGNNTFQQLEQYCQTNPGKKITGHDIRAMIREVNPQDAFILRDIRLKNGGGSVPPNRYNELWRYGPEVEDSIQEEDAEKILVKIADWLK
;
A
#
# COMPACT_ATOMS: atom_id res chain seq x y z
N MET A 1 25.04 10.91 2.98
CA MET A 1 24.73 10.27 1.67
C MET A 1 23.23 10.09 1.59
N SER A 2 22.55 10.77 0.68
CA SER A 2 21.11 10.53 0.47
C SER A 2 20.95 9.09 -0.02
N ASN A 3 20.11 8.32 0.65
CA ASN A 3 19.80 6.95 0.28
C ASN A 3 19.02 7.01 -1.05
N LYS A 4 19.74 6.97 -2.18
CA LYS A 4 19.17 7.20 -3.51
C LYS A 4 18.24 6.03 -3.83
N LYS A 5 16.93 6.27 -3.75
CA LYS A 5 15.92 5.28 -4.10
C LYS A 5 16.02 4.94 -5.58
N ILE A 6 15.66 3.70 -5.92
CA ILE A 6 15.57 3.25 -7.31
C ILE A 6 14.53 4.12 -8.03
N ASN A 7 14.88 4.64 -9.20
CA ASN A 7 13.97 5.45 -9.99
C ASN A 7 13.05 4.56 -10.83
N VAL A 8 11.88 4.23 -10.29
CA VAL A 8 10.88 3.37 -10.92
C VAL A 8 9.96 4.20 -11.82
N THR A 9 9.65 3.72 -13.01
CA THR A 9 8.70 4.36 -13.92
C THR A 9 7.25 4.06 -13.57
N ARG A 10 6.33 4.90 -14.05
CA ARG A 10 4.89 4.66 -13.94
C ARG A 10 4.48 3.29 -14.48
N ARG A 11 5.07 2.89 -15.61
CA ARG A 11 4.80 1.59 -16.25
C ARG A 11 5.27 0.43 -15.39
N GLU A 12 6.43 0.54 -14.76
CA GLU A 12 6.95 -0.49 -13.86
C GLU A 12 6.08 -0.62 -12.59
N PHE A 13 5.63 0.49 -12.00
CA PHE A 13 4.64 0.43 -10.91
C PHE A 13 3.36 -0.27 -11.34
N LEU A 14 2.80 0.05 -12.52
CA LEU A 14 1.61 -0.62 -13.03
C LEU A 14 1.83 -2.13 -13.24
N ASN A 15 2.99 -2.51 -13.76
CA ASN A 15 3.35 -3.92 -13.95
C ASN A 15 3.49 -4.64 -12.60
N SER A 16 4.14 -4.02 -11.61
CA SER A 16 4.24 -4.57 -10.25
C SER A 16 2.86 -4.75 -9.61
N TYR A 17 1.95 -3.78 -9.73
CA TYR A 17 0.56 -3.93 -9.28
C TYR A 17 -0.09 -5.18 -9.89
N ARG A 18 -0.03 -5.33 -11.22
CA ARG A 18 -0.63 -6.46 -11.93
C ARG A 18 -0.04 -7.80 -11.49
N ASN A 19 1.29 -7.86 -11.37
CA ASN A 19 2.00 -9.08 -10.97
C ASN A 19 1.68 -9.47 -9.52
N HIS A 20 1.75 -8.52 -8.59
CA HIS A 20 1.45 -8.77 -7.18
C HIS A 20 -0.03 -9.12 -6.98
N TYR A 21 -0.96 -8.39 -7.60
CA TYR A 21 -2.38 -8.69 -7.46
C TYR A 21 -2.75 -10.05 -8.06
N ARG A 22 -2.18 -10.41 -9.23
CA ARG A 22 -2.33 -11.76 -9.79
C ARG A 22 -1.83 -12.83 -8.81
N LEU A 23 -0.64 -12.64 -8.24
CA LEU A 23 -0.07 -13.58 -7.28
C LEU A 23 -0.96 -13.73 -6.05
N TYR A 24 -1.46 -12.62 -5.48
CA TYR A 24 -2.42 -12.62 -4.39
C TYR A 24 -3.68 -13.46 -4.70
N CYS A 25 -4.23 -13.33 -5.91
CA CYS A 25 -5.41 -14.09 -6.34
C CYS A 25 -5.13 -15.58 -6.51
N THR A 26 -3.91 -15.96 -6.90
CA THR A 26 -3.53 -17.37 -7.13
C THR A 26 -2.94 -18.08 -5.92
N THR A 27 -2.48 -17.34 -4.91
CA THR A 27 -1.95 -17.92 -3.67
C THR A 27 -3.08 -18.32 -2.73
N ALA A 28 -3.10 -19.58 -2.31
CA ALA A 28 -4.07 -20.08 -1.34
C ALA A 28 -3.86 -19.40 0.03
N ALA A 29 -4.95 -18.96 0.66
CA ALA A 29 -4.89 -18.23 1.93
C ALA A 29 -4.42 -19.10 3.11
N ALA A 30 -4.61 -20.41 3.05
CA ALA A 30 -4.34 -21.33 4.14
C ALA A 30 -2.85 -21.54 4.46
N GLU A 31 -1.96 -21.34 3.47
CA GLU A 31 -0.54 -21.68 3.63
C GLU A 31 0.30 -20.53 4.18
N SER A 32 -0.04 -19.27 3.84
CA SER A 32 0.68 -18.10 4.33
C SER A 32 -0.15 -16.81 4.26
N PRO A 33 -1.08 -16.60 5.22
CA PRO A 33 -2.01 -15.47 5.18
C PRO A 33 -1.29 -14.11 5.25
N LYS A 34 -0.23 -13.98 6.08
CA LYS A 34 0.53 -12.72 6.19
C LYS A 34 1.31 -12.40 4.91
N THR A 35 2.01 -13.38 4.32
CA THR A 35 2.69 -13.17 3.03
C THR A 35 1.71 -12.78 1.94
N ARG A 36 0.53 -13.44 1.90
CA ARG A 36 -0.51 -13.11 0.94
C ARG A 36 -1.01 -11.66 1.12
N ARG A 37 -1.27 -11.20 2.35
CA ARG A 37 -1.64 -9.80 2.64
C ARG A 37 -0.52 -8.82 2.29
N LEU A 38 0.74 -9.18 2.54
CA LEU A 38 1.90 -8.36 2.16
C LEU A 38 1.97 -8.15 0.64
N ILE A 39 1.71 -9.19 -0.15
CA ILE A 39 1.67 -9.10 -1.61
C ILE A 39 0.53 -8.18 -2.05
N LEU A 40 -0.67 -8.32 -1.46
CA LEU A 40 -1.80 -7.42 -1.75
C LEU A 40 -1.48 -5.97 -1.40
N PHE A 41 -0.86 -5.72 -0.25
CA PHE A 41 -0.41 -4.39 0.17
C PHE A 41 0.47 -3.76 -0.90
N TYR A 42 1.50 -4.47 -1.36
CA TYR A 42 2.40 -3.97 -2.39
C TYR A 42 1.71 -3.81 -3.75
N ALA A 43 0.74 -4.65 -4.07
CA ALA A 43 -0.08 -4.44 -5.24
C ALA A 43 -0.78 -3.08 -5.16
N VAL A 44 -1.56 -2.85 -4.10
CA VAL A 44 -2.32 -1.60 -3.89
C VAL A 44 -1.39 -0.38 -3.89
N GLU A 45 -0.24 -0.45 -3.19
CA GLU A 45 0.75 0.61 -3.17
C GLU A 45 1.23 0.99 -4.57
N CYS A 46 1.67 0.00 -5.36
CA CYS A 46 2.16 0.24 -6.71
C CYS A 46 1.06 0.77 -7.63
N GLY A 47 -0.17 0.26 -7.49
CA GLY A 47 -1.31 0.71 -8.30
C GLY A 47 -1.67 2.16 -8.01
N LEU A 48 -1.73 2.54 -6.73
CA LEU A 48 -1.96 3.93 -6.31
C LEU A 48 -0.83 4.85 -6.77
N LYS A 49 0.43 4.48 -6.61
CA LYS A 49 1.57 5.27 -7.13
C LYS A 49 1.46 5.48 -8.63
N SER A 50 1.18 4.43 -9.40
CA SER A 50 0.97 4.53 -10.85
C SER A 50 -0.18 5.47 -11.21
N LEU A 51 -1.31 5.41 -10.48
CA LEU A 51 -2.46 6.28 -10.71
C LEU A 51 -2.15 7.75 -10.39
N ILE A 52 -1.54 8.02 -9.23
CA ILE A 52 -1.14 9.37 -8.85
C ILE A 52 -0.15 9.94 -9.86
N MET A 53 0.85 9.15 -10.28
CA MET A 53 1.80 9.54 -11.31
C MET A 53 1.09 9.90 -12.62
N LYS A 54 0.07 9.13 -13.04
CA LYS A 54 -0.76 9.45 -14.20
C LYS A 54 -1.49 10.80 -14.03
N GLN A 55 -2.14 11.03 -12.88
CA GLN A 55 -2.93 12.25 -12.62
C GLN A 55 -2.05 13.50 -12.49
N THR A 56 -0.84 13.35 -11.97
CA THR A 56 0.11 14.45 -11.75
C THR A 56 1.06 14.69 -12.94
N GLY A 57 0.93 13.93 -14.03
CA GLY A 57 1.80 14.04 -15.21
C GLY A 57 3.22 13.51 -15.01
N ASN A 58 3.48 12.78 -13.92
CA ASN A 58 4.78 12.21 -13.60
C ASN A 58 4.97 10.84 -14.28
N ASN A 59 6.14 10.60 -14.86
CA ASN A 59 6.50 9.34 -15.50
C ASN A 59 7.54 8.53 -14.70
N THR A 60 8.25 9.16 -13.77
CA THR A 60 9.27 8.50 -12.93
C THR A 60 9.06 8.81 -11.44
N PHE A 61 9.53 7.91 -10.58
CA PHE A 61 9.41 8.07 -9.14
C PHE A 61 10.17 9.30 -8.63
N GLN A 62 11.30 9.64 -9.26
CA GLN A 62 12.02 10.88 -8.98
C GLN A 62 11.17 12.13 -9.27
N GLN A 63 10.41 12.14 -10.38
CA GLN A 63 9.49 13.24 -10.68
C GLN A 63 8.36 13.33 -9.64
N LEU A 64 7.85 12.19 -9.17
CA LEU A 64 6.88 12.15 -8.07
C LEU A 64 7.46 12.68 -6.76
N GLU A 65 8.73 12.38 -6.45
CA GLU A 65 9.43 12.94 -5.29
C GLU A 65 9.60 14.46 -5.41
N GLN A 66 9.97 14.96 -6.58
CA GLN A 66 10.04 16.40 -6.86
C GLN A 66 8.67 17.08 -6.72
N TYR A 67 7.61 16.43 -7.21
CA TYR A 67 6.24 16.90 -7.04
C TYR A 67 5.86 17.05 -5.55
N CYS A 68 6.27 16.11 -4.70
CA CYS A 68 6.01 16.20 -3.26
C CYS A 68 6.84 17.30 -2.57
N GLN A 69 8.03 17.59 -3.07
CA GLN A 69 8.86 18.70 -2.55
C GLN A 69 8.22 20.06 -2.82
N THR A 70 7.57 20.22 -3.99
CA THR A 70 6.88 21.46 -4.36
C THR A 70 5.44 21.54 -3.81
N ASN A 71 4.92 20.43 -3.27
CA ASN A 71 3.58 20.34 -2.67
C ASN A 71 3.69 19.81 -1.22
N PRO A 72 4.13 20.66 -0.27
CA PRO A 72 4.37 20.24 1.10
C PRO A 72 3.10 19.67 1.75
N GLY A 73 3.24 18.55 2.45
CA GLY A 73 2.14 17.82 3.07
C GLY A 73 1.73 16.52 2.35
N LYS A 74 2.14 16.34 1.08
CA LYS A 74 1.87 15.10 0.34
C LYS A 74 2.82 13.98 0.75
N LYS A 75 2.31 12.98 1.46
CA LYS A 75 3.07 11.80 1.96
C LYS A 75 2.88 10.55 1.09
N ILE A 76 3.01 10.71 -0.23
CA ILE A 76 2.64 9.69 -1.23
C ILE A 76 3.84 8.89 -1.80
N THR A 77 5.07 9.22 -1.40
CA THR A 77 6.31 8.53 -1.82
C THR A 77 6.76 7.44 -0.85
N GLY A 78 6.05 7.28 0.27
CA GLY A 78 6.29 6.23 1.26
C GLY A 78 5.38 5.01 1.08
N HIS A 79 4.99 4.42 2.21
CA HIS A 79 4.08 3.27 2.32
C HIS A 79 2.69 3.67 2.85
N ASP A 80 2.39 4.97 2.92
CA ASP A 80 1.13 5.46 3.48
C ASP A 80 -0.03 5.37 2.48
N ILE A 81 -0.69 4.22 2.49
CA ILE A 81 -1.85 3.94 1.63
C ILE A 81 -3.00 4.92 1.90
N ARG A 82 -3.22 5.35 3.15
CA ARG A 82 -4.26 6.35 3.46
C ARG A 82 -3.95 7.68 2.76
N ALA A 83 -2.71 8.15 2.81
CA ALA A 83 -2.30 9.38 2.13
C ALA A 83 -2.45 9.26 0.60
N MET A 84 -2.08 8.12 0.03
CA MET A 84 -2.24 7.86 -1.41
C MET A 84 -3.71 7.79 -1.84
N ILE A 85 -4.59 7.17 -1.06
CA ILE A 85 -6.02 7.12 -1.36
C ILE A 85 -6.63 8.52 -1.33
N ARG A 86 -6.33 9.34 -0.32
CA ARG A 86 -6.86 10.72 -0.23
C ARG A 86 -6.46 11.58 -1.42
N GLU A 87 -5.29 11.33 -2.00
CA GLU A 87 -4.83 12.04 -3.19
C GLU A 87 -5.67 11.70 -4.44
N VAL A 88 -6.18 10.47 -4.56
CA VAL A 88 -6.86 9.98 -5.78
C VAL A 88 -8.36 9.76 -5.64
N ASN A 89 -8.87 9.61 -4.40
CA ASN A 89 -10.26 9.33 -4.09
C ASN A 89 -10.78 10.38 -3.09
N PRO A 90 -11.44 11.46 -3.58
CA PRO A 90 -11.94 12.53 -2.72
C PRO A 90 -13.15 12.12 -1.87
N GLN A 91 -13.71 10.91 -2.04
CA GLN A 91 -14.93 10.46 -1.37
C GLN A 91 -14.68 9.54 -0.15
N ASP A 92 -13.42 9.35 0.29
CA ASP A 92 -13.02 8.64 1.52
C ASP A 92 -13.65 7.23 1.74
N ALA A 93 -14.10 6.57 0.67
CA ALA A 93 -14.81 5.29 0.76
C ALA A 93 -13.97 4.11 1.29
N PHE A 94 -12.65 4.26 1.36
CA PHE A 94 -11.72 3.22 1.79
C PHE A 94 -11.10 3.54 3.15
N ILE A 95 -11.75 3.04 4.21
CA ILE A 95 -11.30 3.27 5.59
C ILE A 95 -10.45 2.09 6.06
N LEU A 96 -9.13 2.27 6.06
CA LEU A 96 -8.19 1.37 6.75
C LEU A 96 -8.08 1.80 8.21
N ARG A 97 -8.11 0.87 9.18
CA ARG A 97 -8.01 1.13 10.63
C ARG A 97 -6.65 0.73 11.18
N ASP A 98 -6.33 1.09 12.41
CA ASP A 98 -5.09 0.60 13.02
C ASP A 98 -5.32 -0.83 13.56
N ILE A 99 -4.28 -1.67 13.55
CA ILE A 99 -4.34 -3.08 14.00
C ILE A 99 -3.60 -3.22 15.33
N ARG A 100 -4.24 -3.76 16.35
CA ARG A 100 -3.67 -3.95 17.69
C ARG A 100 -2.77 -5.18 17.75
N LEU A 101 -1.60 -5.01 18.36
CA LEU A 101 -0.66 -6.09 18.64
C LEU A 101 -0.93 -6.71 20.01
N LYS A 102 -0.67 -8.01 20.16
CA LYS A 102 -0.72 -8.67 21.47
C LYS A 102 0.33 -8.11 22.44
N ASN A 103 0.14 -8.46 23.73
CA ASN A 103 1.12 -8.28 24.80
C ASN A 103 1.62 -6.82 24.97
N GLY A 104 0.74 -5.84 24.75
CA GLY A 104 1.10 -4.42 24.88
C GLY A 104 2.02 -3.90 23.77
N GLY A 105 2.14 -4.61 22.64
CA GLY A 105 2.95 -4.20 21.49
C GLY A 105 2.47 -2.93 20.78
N GLY A 106 1.36 -2.34 21.22
CA GLY A 106 0.81 -1.11 20.66
C GLY A 106 -0.14 -1.35 19.50
N SER A 107 -0.20 -0.40 18.56
CA SER A 107 -1.08 -0.43 17.40
C SER A 107 -0.28 -0.13 16.14
N VAL A 108 -0.57 -0.85 15.05
CA VAL A 108 0.05 -0.67 13.75
C VAL A 108 -0.86 0.15 12.85
N PRO A 109 -0.49 1.40 12.51
CA PRO A 109 -1.21 2.19 11.52
C PRO A 109 -1.01 1.66 10.09
N PRO A 110 -1.92 1.96 9.13
CA PRO A 110 -1.84 1.45 7.75
C PRO A 110 -0.55 1.74 6.99
N ASN A 111 0.14 2.83 7.32
CA ASN A 111 1.44 3.16 6.72
C ASN A 111 2.58 2.21 7.15
N ARG A 112 2.31 1.27 8.07
CA ARG A 112 3.23 0.23 8.57
C ARG A 112 2.70 -1.19 8.43
N TYR A 113 1.61 -1.40 7.68
CA TYR A 113 1.09 -2.75 7.43
C TYR A 113 2.09 -3.67 6.73
N ASN A 114 2.92 -3.11 5.85
CA ASN A 114 4.03 -3.85 5.24
C ASN A 114 4.96 -4.47 6.29
N GLU A 115 5.27 -3.75 7.37
CA GLU A 115 6.11 -4.25 8.46
C GLU A 115 5.38 -5.33 9.28
N LEU A 116 4.09 -5.11 9.58
CA LEU A 116 3.24 -6.08 10.27
C LEU A 116 3.23 -7.43 9.54
N TRP A 117 2.97 -7.43 8.24
CA TRP A 117 2.87 -8.68 7.49
C TRP A 117 4.23 -9.26 7.08
N ARG A 118 5.28 -8.44 7.03
CA ARG A 118 6.65 -8.90 6.78
C ARG A 118 7.27 -9.58 8.00
N TYR A 119 7.19 -8.97 9.17
CA TYR A 119 7.83 -9.50 10.38
C TYR A 119 6.90 -10.42 11.19
N GLY A 120 5.60 -10.33 10.94
CA GLY A 120 4.63 -11.24 11.48
C GLY A 120 4.40 -11.21 13.00
N PRO A 121 4.50 -10.08 13.73
CA PRO A 121 4.11 -10.06 15.14
C PRO A 121 2.64 -10.48 15.30
N GLU A 122 2.32 -11.06 16.45
CA GLU A 122 0.94 -11.49 16.74
C GLU A 122 0.02 -10.29 16.97
N VAL A 123 -1.17 -10.37 16.37
CA VAL A 123 -2.25 -9.39 16.55
C VAL A 123 -3.21 -9.84 17.63
N GLU A 124 -3.83 -8.88 18.31
CA GLU A 124 -4.82 -9.16 19.37
C GLU A 124 -6.05 -9.89 18.82
N ASP A 125 -6.52 -9.45 17.65
CA ASP A 125 -7.68 -9.99 16.96
C ASP A 125 -7.40 -10.12 15.45
N SER A 126 -7.47 -11.35 14.93
CA SER A 126 -7.22 -11.63 13.52
C SER A 126 -8.25 -11.01 12.58
N ILE A 127 -9.46 -10.71 13.07
CA ILE A 127 -10.51 -10.04 12.28
C ILE A 127 -10.04 -8.66 11.79
N GLN A 128 -9.18 -7.97 12.57
CA GLN A 128 -8.63 -6.67 12.15
C GLN A 128 -7.74 -6.79 10.91
N GLU A 129 -6.98 -7.87 10.78
CA GLU A 129 -6.19 -8.14 9.56
C GLU A 129 -7.09 -8.51 8.38
N GLU A 130 -8.14 -9.30 8.61
CA GLU A 130 -9.10 -9.69 7.58
C GLU A 130 -9.89 -8.49 7.04
N ASP A 131 -10.31 -7.59 7.91
CA ASP A 131 -11.02 -6.38 7.50
C ASP A 131 -10.11 -5.42 6.74
N ALA A 132 -8.87 -5.25 7.19
CA ALA A 132 -7.85 -4.52 6.43
C ALA A 132 -7.66 -5.14 5.03
N GLU A 133 -7.55 -6.46 4.95
CA GLU A 133 -7.43 -7.18 3.69
C GLU A 133 -8.64 -6.95 2.77
N LYS A 134 -9.87 -7.06 3.27
CA LYS A 134 -11.10 -6.80 2.49
C LYS A 134 -11.11 -5.39 1.89
N ILE A 135 -10.67 -4.39 2.65
CA ILE A 135 -10.57 -3.01 2.14
C ILE A 135 -9.48 -2.90 1.06
N LEU A 136 -8.32 -3.52 1.26
CA LEU A 136 -7.26 -3.55 0.25
C LEU A 136 -7.72 -4.25 -1.05
N VAL A 137 -8.52 -5.32 -0.96
CA VAL A 137 -9.13 -5.96 -2.13
C VAL A 137 -10.05 -4.99 -2.87
N LYS A 138 -10.93 -4.28 -2.16
CA LYS A 138 -11.81 -3.26 -2.78
C LYS A 138 -11.03 -2.15 -3.48
N ILE A 139 -9.93 -1.69 -2.88
CA ILE A 139 -9.05 -0.70 -3.52
C ILE A 139 -8.40 -1.30 -4.77
N ALA A 140 -7.89 -2.53 -4.68
CA ALA A 140 -7.29 -3.20 -5.83
C ALA A 140 -8.30 -3.43 -6.96
N ASP A 141 -9.56 -3.73 -6.66
CA ASP A 141 -10.63 -3.85 -7.65
C ASP A 141 -10.98 -2.51 -8.29
N TRP A 142 -10.98 -1.42 -7.52
CA TRP A 142 -11.20 -0.06 -8.04
C TRP A 142 -10.07 0.42 -8.97
N LEU A 143 -8.84 -0.07 -8.76
CA LEU A 143 -7.67 0.27 -9.59
C LEU A 143 -7.64 -0.47 -10.95
N LYS A 144 -8.55 -1.43 -11.20
CA LYS A 144 -8.60 -2.22 -12.44
C LYS A 144 -8.92 -1.39 -13.67
#